data_AF-A0A962Y0J0-F1
#
_entry.id   AF-A0A962Y0J0-F1
#
_cell.length_a   1.000
_cell.length_b   1.000
_cell.length_c   1.000
_cell.angle_alpha   90.00
_cell.angle_beta   90.00
_cell.angle_gamma   90.00
#
_symmetry.space_group_name_H-M   'P 1'
#
loop_
_entity.id
_entity.type
_entity.pdbx_description
1 polymer ?
#
loop_
_entity_poly.entity_id
_entity_poly.type
_entity_poly.pdbx_seq_one_letter_code
_entity_poly.pdbx_strand_id
1 'polypeptide(L)'
;MNTFAPKTYQSQVLESIESYFQTCHELPSPSIAFTATTERLWGRGLPYHPLPGFPADMPYFCLRVPTGGGKTWLAAKSVHLVNTHLLRGEHSVILWLVPSKPIREQTLRALRNRRHPYHAALREAGPITVLDLDDAKSVTRATLDTSTTIIVATRQAF
;
A
#
# COMPACT_ATOMS: atom_id res chain seq x y z
N MET A 1 -5.49 23.57 11.59
CA MET A 1 -4.42 22.69 11.05
C MET A 1 -4.72 22.49 9.58
N ASN A 2 -3.76 22.72 8.68
CA ASN A 2 -4.00 22.53 7.24
C ASN A 2 -4.08 21.02 6.97
N THR A 3 -5.30 20.52 6.78
CA THR A 3 -5.53 19.14 6.36
C THR A 3 -4.92 18.98 4.96
N PHE A 4 -4.02 18.01 4.78
CA PHE A 4 -3.48 17.69 3.47
C PHE A 4 -4.64 17.28 2.54
N ALA A 5 -4.85 18.02 1.46
CA ALA A 5 -5.86 17.71 0.45
C ALA A 5 -5.20 17.01 -0.74
N PRO A 6 -5.72 15.85 -1.19
CA PRO A 6 -5.19 15.20 -2.38
C PRO A 6 -5.40 16.04 -3.63
N LYS A 7 -4.44 15.98 -4.55
CA LYS A 7 -4.60 16.46 -5.92
C LYS A 7 -5.48 15.49 -6.70
N THR A 8 -6.16 15.97 -7.75
CA THR A 8 -7.06 15.15 -8.59
C THR A 8 -6.40 13.85 -9.07
N TYR A 9 -5.17 13.89 -9.58
CA TYR A 9 -4.48 12.68 -10.03
C TYR A 9 -4.22 11.68 -8.89
N GLN A 10 -4.05 12.16 -7.65
CA GLN A 10 -3.84 11.28 -6.50
C GLN A 10 -5.13 10.53 -6.16
N SER A 11 -6.28 11.22 -6.24
CA SER A 11 -7.59 10.57 -6.11
C SER A 11 -7.81 9.53 -7.22
N GLN A 12 -7.55 9.89 -8.48
CA GLN A 12 -7.67 8.96 -9.62
C GLN A 12 -6.77 7.72 -9.48
N VAL A 13 -5.55 7.89 -8.95
CA VAL A 13 -4.68 6.76 -8.64
C VAL A 13 -5.31 5.85 -7.59
N LEU A 14 -5.86 6.40 -6.50
CA LEU A 14 -6.53 5.62 -5.46
C LEU A 14 -7.79 4.90 -5.99
N GLU A 15 -8.59 5.57 -6.82
CA GLU A 15 -9.77 4.98 -7.49
C GLU A 15 -9.36 3.78 -8.37
N SER A 16 -8.25 3.88 -9.11
CA SER A 16 -7.75 2.75 -9.91
C SER A 16 -7.32 1.54 -9.08
N ILE A 17 -6.78 1.77 -7.87
CA ILE A 17 -6.39 0.71 -6.93
C ILE A 17 -7.65 0.01 -6.40
N GLU A 18 -8.63 0.80 -5.96
CA GLU A 18 -9.90 0.27 -5.46
C GLU A 18 -10.61 -0.57 -6.53
N SER A 19 -10.72 -0.05 -7.76
CA SER A 19 -11.33 -0.75 -8.89
C SER A 19 -10.63 -2.09 -9.17
N TYR A 20 -9.29 -2.12 -9.13
CA TYR A 20 -8.55 -3.38 -9.29
C TYR A 20 -8.84 -4.37 -8.16
N PHE A 21 -8.83 -3.92 -6.89
CA PHE A 21 -9.10 -4.79 -5.75
C PHE A 21 -10.51 -5.36 -5.75
N GLN A 22 -11.51 -4.56 -6.11
CA GLN A 22 -12.89 -5.03 -6.26
C GLN A 22 -12.99 -6.07 -7.39
N THR A 23 -12.39 -5.78 -8.54
CA THR A 23 -12.39 -6.69 -9.70
C THR A 23 -11.67 -8.02 -9.39
N CYS A 24 -10.64 -8.02 -8.54
CA CYS A 24 -9.98 -9.25 -8.07
C CYS A 24 -10.93 -10.20 -7.30
N HIS A 25 -12.00 -9.69 -6.70
CA HIS A 25 -13.03 -10.52 -6.06
C HIS A 25 -14.15 -10.93 -7.02
N GLU A 26 -14.32 -10.21 -8.13
CA GLU A 26 -15.35 -10.47 -9.13
C GLU A 26 -14.90 -11.50 -10.17
N LEU A 27 -13.60 -11.53 -10.48
CA LEU A 27 -13.04 -12.31 -11.59
C LEU A 27 -12.12 -13.44 -11.11
N PRO A 28 -11.94 -14.52 -11.91
CA PRO A 28 -11.28 -15.74 -11.45
C PRO A 28 -9.77 -15.62 -11.19
N SER A 29 -9.11 -14.55 -11.65
CA SER A 29 -7.67 -14.36 -11.41
C SER A 29 -7.27 -12.88 -11.44
N PRO A 30 -6.17 -12.51 -10.74
CA PRO A 30 -5.67 -11.14 -10.74
C PRO A 30 -5.21 -10.66 -12.13
N SER A 31 -4.79 -11.59 -13.01
CA SER A 31 -4.41 -11.28 -14.38
C SER A 31 -5.61 -10.80 -15.19
N ILE A 32 -6.74 -11.54 -15.11
CA ILE A 32 -7.98 -11.17 -15.80
C ILE A 32 -8.52 -9.86 -15.20
N ALA A 33 -8.50 -9.75 -13.87
CA ALA A 33 -8.91 -8.54 -13.16
C ALA A 33 -8.11 -7.31 -13.60
N PHE A 34 -6.80 -7.44 -13.79
CA PHE A 34 -5.94 -6.32 -14.20
C PHE A 34 -6.26 -5.87 -15.62
N THR A 35 -6.37 -6.80 -16.56
CA THR A 35 -6.72 -6.48 -17.94
C THR A 35 -8.13 -5.87 -18.03
N ALA A 36 -9.12 -6.41 -17.31
CA ALA A 36 -10.47 -5.86 -17.28
C ALA A 36 -10.52 -4.45 -16.65
N THR A 37 -9.81 -4.24 -15.54
CA THR A 37 -9.73 -2.94 -14.86
C THR A 37 -9.12 -1.87 -15.77
N THR A 38 -8.02 -2.19 -16.43
CA THR A 38 -7.32 -1.24 -17.31
C THR A 38 -8.10 -0.94 -18.59
N GLU A 39 -8.82 -1.93 -19.14
CA GLU A 39 -9.81 -1.72 -20.22
C GLU A 39 -10.90 -0.74 -19.78
N ARG A 40 -11.50 -0.96 -18.60
CA ARG A 40 -12.57 -0.11 -18.08
C ARG A 40 -12.14 1.33 -17.81
N LEU A 41 -10.93 1.51 -17.26
CA LEU A 41 -10.42 2.83 -16.88
C LEU A 41 -9.85 3.62 -18.06
N TRP A 42 -9.22 2.94 -19.03
CA TRP A 42 -8.42 3.60 -20.07
C TRP A 42 -8.81 3.21 -21.50
N GLY A 43 -9.85 2.40 -21.69
CA GLY A 43 -10.28 1.90 -22.99
C GLY A 43 -9.28 0.93 -23.63
N ARG A 44 -8.35 0.38 -22.83
CA ARG A 44 -7.38 -0.62 -23.28
C ARG A 44 -6.89 -1.50 -22.13
N GLY A 45 -7.10 -2.80 -22.27
CA GLY A 45 -6.56 -3.84 -21.42
C GLY A 45 -5.06 -3.94 -21.54
N LEU A 46 -4.36 -3.67 -20.44
CA LEU A 46 -2.92 -3.83 -20.35
C LEU A 46 -2.56 -5.27 -19.98
N PRO A 47 -1.40 -5.77 -20.44
CA PRO A 47 -0.91 -7.08 -20.06
C PRO A 47 -0.56 -7.10 -18.57
N TYR A 48 -0.96 -8.17 -17.89
CA TYR A 48 -0.52 -8.47 -16.54
C TYR A 48 0.85 -9.16 -16.57
N HIS A 49 1.75 -8.74 -15.67
CA HIS A 49 3.07 -9.32 -15.54
C HIS A 49 3.21 -9.91 -14.13
N PRO A 50 3.06 -11.23 -13.94
CA PRO A 50 3.19 -11.84 -12.63
C PRO A 50 4.61 -11.65 -12.08
N LEU A 51 4.74 -11.61 -10.75
CA LEU A 51 6.03 -11.51 -10.09
C LEU A 51 6.69 -12.91 -10.04
N PRO A 52 7.84 -13.13 -10.69
CA PRO A 52 8.50 -14.44 -10.67
C PRO A 52 8.85 -14.87 -9.24
N GLY A 53 8.63 -16.15 -8.93
CA GLY A 53 8.88 -16.71 -7.59
C GLY A 53 7.74 -16.51 -6.59
N PHE A 54 6.62 -15.92 -7.00
CA PHE A 54 5.40 -15.79 -6.20
C PHE A 54 4.23 -16.56 -6.84
N PRO A 55 3.18 -16.89 -6.05
CA PRO A 55 1.97 -17.53 -6.58
C PRO A 55 1.34 -16.72 -7.73
N ALA A 56 0.86 -17.42 -8.75
CA ALA A 56 0.27 -16.77 -9.94
C ALA A 56 -1.05 -16.03 -9.64
N ASP A 57 -1.73 -16.44 -8.57
CA ASP A 57 -2.95 -15.85 -8.04
C ASP A 57 -2.69 -14.71 -7.03
N MET A 58 -1.42 -14.36 -6.77
CA MET A 58 -1.08 -13.18 -5.98
C MET A 58 -1.27 -11.91 -6.83
N PRO A 59 -2.15 -10.96 -6.43
CA PRO A 59 -2.30 -9.69 -7.13
C PRO A 59 -1.01 -8.87 -7.07
N TYR A 60 -0.53 -8.41 -8.24
CA TYR A 60 0.70 -7.65 -8.36
C TYR A 60 0.58 -6.56 -9.43
N PHE A 61 0.86 -5.31 -9.07
CA PHE A 61 0.73 -4.16 -9.96
C PHE A 61 1.67 -3.03 -9.55
N CYS A 62 1.83 -2.03 -10.42
CA CYS A 62 2.69 -0.88 -10.17
C CYS A 62 1.94 0.43 -10.42
N LEU A 63 2.10 1.39 -9.50
CA LEU A 63 1.62 2.75 -9.65
C LEU A 63 2.70 3.63 -10.28
N ARG A 64 2.43 4.13 -11.49
CA ARG A 64 3.34 5.04 -12.20
C ARG A 64 3.08 6.48 -11.79
N VAL A 65 3.86 6.97 -10.82
CA VAL A 65 3.72 8.32 -10.27
C VAL A 65 5.06 9.07 -10.34
N PRO A 66 5.10 10.31 -10.88
CA PRO A 66 6.34 11.05 -11.06
C PRO A 66 7.02 11.40 -9.73
N THR A 67 8.30 11.79 -9.80
CA THR A 67 9.01 12.38 -8.66
C THR A 67 8.28 13.64 -8.18
N GLY A 68 8.15 13.81 -6.87
CA GLY A 68 7.30 14.85 -6.28
C GLY A 68 5.79 14.58 -6.32
N GLY A 69 5.33 13.51 -6.98
CA GLY A 69 3.91 13.15 -7.09
C GLY A 69 3.24 12.58 -5.82
N GLY A 70 3.92 12.64 -4.66
CA GLY A 70 3.36 12.16 -3.40
C GLY A 70 3.26 10.63 -3.27
N LYS A 71 4.17 9.88 -3.89
CA LYS A 71 4.21 8.40 -3.83
C LYS A 71 4.04 7.81 -2.43
N THR A 72 4.76 8.33 -1.45
CA THR A 72 4.69 7.84 -0.06
C THR A 72 3.32 8.06 0.56
N TRP A 73 2.68 9.20 0.27
CA TRP A 73 1.32 9.46 0.73
C TRP A 73 0.30 8.54 0.06
N LEU A 74 0.44 8.32 -1.25
CA LEU A 74 -0.41 7.38 -2.00
C LEU A 74 -0.29 5.96 -1.44
N ALA A 75 0.94 5.47 -1.24
CA ALA A 75 1.17 4.16 -0.64
C ALA A 75 0.59 4.06 0.78
N ALA A 76 0.67 5.12 1.59
CA ALA A 76 0.03 5.16 2.91
C ALA A 76 -1.50 5.09 2.84
N LYS A 77 -2.12 5.85 1.93
CA LYS A 77 -3.57 5.79 1.67
C LYS A 77 -4.03 4.41 1.18
N SER A 78 -3.23 3.77 0.33
CA SER A 78 -3.54 2.44 -0.21
C SER A 78 -3.68 1.37 0.87
N VAL A 79 -3.09 1.56 2.06
CA VAL A 79 -3.22 0.61 3.18
C VAL A 79 -4.68 0.38 3.57
N HIS A 80 -5.47 1.45 3.65
CA HIS A 80 -6.90 1.34 3.92
C HIS A 80 -7.61 0.55 2.80
N LEU A 81 -7.30 0.85 1.53
CA LEU A 81 -7.90 0.15 0.39
C LEU A 81 -7.53 -1.33 0.35
N VAL A 82 -6.29 -1.68 0.71
CA VAL A 82 -5.84 -3.08 0.81
C VAL A 82 -6.65 -3.82 1.86
N ASN A 83 -6.78 -3.26 3.07
CA ASN A 83 -7.54 -3.89 4.15
C ASN A 83 -9.02 -4.04 3.79
N THR A 84 -9.64 -2.98 3.26
CA THR A 84 -11.08 -2.94 2.99
C THR A 84 -11.47 -3.77 1.75
N HIS A 85 -10.80 -3.56 0.62
CA HIS A 85 -11.26 -4.10 -0.66
C HIS A 85 -10.52 -5.36 -1.07
N LEU A 86 -9.23 -5.50 -0.76
CA LEU A 86 -8.46 -6.68 -1.17
C LEU A 86 -8.52 -7.79 -0.12
N LEU A 87 -8.00 -7.54 1.08
CA LEU A 87 -7.92 -8.54 2.14
C LEU A 87 -9.25 -8.75 2.86
N ARG A 88 -10.12 -7.74 2.87
CA ARG A 88 -11.38 -7.71 3.63
C ARG A 88 -11.17 -8.06 5.10
N GLY A 89 -10.13 -7.49 5.70
CA GLY A 89 -9.71 -7.72 7.07
C GLY A 89 -9.51 -6.41 7.83
N GLU A 90 -9.64 -6.46 9.16
CA GLU A 90 -9.52 -5.27 10.01
C GLU A 90 -8.06 -4.77 10.09
N HIS A 91 -7.12 -5.71 10.18
CA HIS A 91 -5.70 -5.42 10.37
C HIS A 91 -4.84 -6.27 9.43
N SER A 92 -3.71 -5.71 9.00
CA SER A 92 -2.76 -6.39 8.13
C SER A 92 -1.31 -6.13 8.55
N VAL A 93 -0.41 -6.97 8.07
CA VAL A 93 1.04 -6.74 8.16
C VAL A 93 1.54 -6.28 6.80
N ILE A 94 2.22 -5.13 6.78
CA ILE A 94 2.71 -4.49 5.57
C ILE A 94 4.22 -4.36 5.65
N LEU A 95 4.92 -5.04 4.75
CA LEU A 95 6.35 -4.84 4.54
C LEU A 95 6.58 -3.68 3.56
N TRP A 96 7.08 -2.57 4.09
CA TRP A 96 7.39 -1.36 3.32
C TRP A 96 8.86 -1.33 2.93
N LEU A 97 9.18 -1.71 1.69
CA LEU A 97 10.54 -1.71 1.18
C LEU A 97 10.95 -0.37 0.58
N VAL A 98 12.12 0.13 0.97
CA VAL A 98 12.75 1.35 0.42
C VAL A 98 14.14 1.04 -0.13
N PRO A 99 14.68 1.87 -1.06
CA PRO A 99 15.92 1.53 -1.76
C PRO A 99 17.20 1.83 -0.96
N SER A 100 17.13 2.63 0.11
CA SER A 100 18.32 3.02 0.88
C SER A 100 18.03 3.32 2.35
N LYS A 101 19.07 3.25 3.19
CA LYS A 101 18.99 3.57 4.62
C LYS A 101 18.54 5.02 4.91
N PRO A 102 19.03 6.07 4.23
CA PRO A 102 18.52 7.42 4.44
C PRO A 102 17.03 7.56 4.14
N ILE A 103 16.53 6.92 3.06
CA ILE A 103 15.11 6.93 2.72
C ILE A 103 14.31 6.15 3.78
N ARG A 104 14.86 5.07 4.34
CA ARG A 104 14.26 4.30 5.44
C ARG A 104 14.05 5.18 6.67
N GLU A 105 15.10 5.88 7.11
CA GLU A 105 15.06 6.74 8.29
C GLU A 105 14.11 7.93 8.12
N GLN A 106 14.05 8.52 6.93
CA GLN A 106 13.08 9.58 6.60
C GLN A 106 11.64 9.03 6.63
N THR A 107 11.42 7.86 6.02
CA THR A 107 10.10 7.21 5.98
C THR A 107 9.64 6.85 7.38
N LEU A 108 10.46 6.17 8.19
CA LEU A 108 10.15 5.81 9.57
C LEU A 108 9.75 7.03 10.42
N ARG A 109 10.55 8.11 10.37
CA ARG A 109 10.23 9.35 11.11
C ARG A 109 8.89 9.94 10.67
N ALA A 110 8.63 9.99 9.37
CA ALA A 110 7.39 10.53 8.83
C ALA A 110 6.16 9.65 9.15
N LEU A 111 6.30 8.33 9.07
CA LEU A 111 5.21 7.39 9.37
C LEU A 111 4.93 7.28 10.88
N ARG A 112 5.92 7.50 11.76
CA ARG A 112 5.73 7.54 13.22
C ARG A 112 5.15 8.85 13.74
N ASN A 113 5.40 9.96 13.05
CA ASN A 113 4.93 11.26 13.48
C ASN A 113 3.42 11.40 13.24
N ARG A 114 2.63 11.38 14.33
CA ARG A 114 1.16 11.48 14.31
C ARG A 114 0.60 12.76 13.68
N ARG A 115 1.42 13.82 13.58
CA ARG A 115 1.04 15.10 12.94
C ARG A 115 1.43 15.15 11.45
N HIS A 116 2.15 14.13 10.96
CA HIS A 116 2.60 14.08 9.58
C HIS A 116 1.47 13.57 8.66
N PRO A 117 1.29 14.16 7.45
CA PRO A 117 0.26 13.72 6.51
C PRO A 117 0.29 12.23 6.17
N TYR A 118 1.47 11.60 6.17
CA TYR A 118 1.61 10.17 5.90
C TYR A 118 1.01 9.32 7.04
N HIS A 119 1.23 9.69 8.30
CA HIS A 119 0.60 8.98 9.42
C HIS A 119 -0.91 9.19 9.41
N ALA A 120 -1.38 10.41 9.10
CA ALA A 120 -2.80 10.68 8.97
C ALA A 120 -3.46 9.79 7.90
N ALA A 121 -2.80 9.62 6.74
CA ALA A 121 -3.26 8.69 5.69
C ALA A 121 -3.30 7.24 6.17
N LEU A 122 -2.27 6.76 6.87
CA LEU A 122 -2.26 5.40 7.43
C LEU A 122 -3.40 5.17 8.42
N ARG A 123 -3.70 6.16 9.24
CA ARG A 123 -4.73 6.09 10.29
C ARG A 123 -6.14 5.86 9.78
N GLU A 124 -6.38 6.04 8.48
CA GLU A 124 -7.65 5.67 7.85
C GLU A 124 -7.86 4.15 7.82
N ALA A 125 -6.80 3.36 7.92
CA ALA A 125 -6.87 1.91 8.09
C ALA A 125 -7.05 1.48 9.57
N GLY A 126 -7.37 2.42 10.48
CA GLY A 126 -7.61 2.14 11.90
C GLY A 126 -6.37 2.32 12.78
N PRO A 127 -6.18 1.50 13.84
CA PRO A 127 -4.96 1.49 14.63
C PRO A 127 -3.72 1.13 13.81
N ILE A 128 -2.63 1.87 14.03
CA ILE A 128 -1.39 1.77 13.24
C ILE A 128 -0.19 1.64 14.18
N THR A 129 0.66 0.67 13.87
CA THR A 129 1.94 0.42 14.51
C THR A 129 3.03 0.45 13.44
N VAL A 130 4.07 1.28 13.63
CA VAL A 130 5.16 1.46 12.65
C VAL A 130 6.48 1.02 13.26
N LEU A 131 7.05 -0.04 12.71
CA LEU A 131 8.23 -0.74 13.20
C LEU A 131 9.39 -0.59 12.20
N ASP A 132 10.60 -0.53 12.72
CA ASP A 132 11.78 -0.93 11.94
C ASP A 132 12.04 -2.44 12.13
N LEU A 133 13.15 -2.93 11.58
CA LEU A 133 13.50 -4.36 11.67
C LEU A 133 13.89 -4.81 13.07
N ASP A 134 14.40 -3.92 13.92
CA ASP A 134 14.78 -4.29 15.29
C ASP A 134 13.53 -4.34 16.18
N ASP A 135 12.62 -3.39 16.03
CA ASP A 135 11.33 -3.43 16.73
C ASP A 135 10.47 -4.64 16.27
N ALA A 136 10.56 -5.01 15.00
CA ALA A 136 9.80 -6.14 14.45
C ALA A 136 10.17 -7.48 15.10
N LYS A 137 11.38 -7.63 15.65
CA LYS A 137 11.81 -8.87 16.34
C LYS A 137 11.04 -9.13 17.63
N SER A 138 10.47 -8.09 18.24
CA SER A 138 9.71 -8.17 19.48
C SER A 138 8.20 -7.96 19.28
N VAL A 139 7.73 -7.96 18.03
CA VAL A 139 6.29 -7.80 17.74
C VAL A 139 5.49 -8.94 18.36
N THR A 140 4.39 -8.58 19.01
CA THR A 140 3.52 -9.56 19.68
C THR A 140 2.30 -9.87 18.84
N ARG A 141 1.70 -11.05 19.05
CA ARG A 141 0.41 -11.39 18.45
C ARG A 141 -0.68 -10.37 18.78
N ALA A 142 -0.73 -9.90 20.02
CA ALA A 142 -1.71 -8.88 20.44
C ALA A 142 -1.60 -7.59 19.61
N THR A 143 -0.37 -7.18 19.24
CA THR A 143 -0.15 -6.03 18.35
C THR A 143 -0.71 -6.30 16.96
N LEU A 144 -0.47 -7.49 16.40
CA LEU A 144 -0.95 -7.85 15.06
C LEU A 144 -2.49 -7.96 15.01
N ASP A 145 -3.09 -8.46 16.09
CA ASP A 145 -4.55 -8.65 16.21
C ASP A 145 -5.31 -7.35 16.52
N THR A 146 -4.62 -6.24 16.85
CA THR A 146 -5.27 -4.96 17.22
C THR A 146 -4.81 -3.76 16.40
N SER A 147 -3.90 -3.96 15.45
CA SER A 147 -3.32 -2.88 14.67
C SER A 147 -2.80 -3.35 13.33
N THR A 148 -3.05 -2.56 12.28
CA THR A 148 -2.29 -2.68 11.05
C THR A 148 -0.83 -2.32 11.34
N THR A 149 0.08 -3.25 11.06
CA THR A 149 1.50 -3.17 11.43
C THR A 149 2.35 -2.98 10.19
N ILE A 150 3.13 -1.90 10.17
CA ILE A 150 3.96 -1.50 9.03
C ILE A 150 5.42 -1.66 9.43
N ILE A 151 6.13 -2.53 8.73
CA ILE A 151 7.55 -2.79 8.95
C ILE A 151 8.32 -2.12 7.82
N VAL A 152 9.14 -1.12 8.12
CA VAL A 152 9.92 -0.38 7.11
C VAL A 152 11.33 -0.94 7.02
N ALA A 153 11.69 -1.46 5.84
CA ALA A 153 12.96 -2.13 5.61
C ALA A 153 13.62 -1.68 4.29
N THR A 154 14.93 -1.94 4.17
CA THR A 154 15.66 -1.78 2.92
C THR A 154 15.71 -3.10 2.16
N ARG A 155 15.79 -3.06 0.82
CA ARG A 155 15.99 -4.30 0.04
C ARG A 155 17.25 -5.06 0.43
N GLN A 156 18.35 -4.38 0.79
CA GLN A 156 19.59 -5.04 1.22
C GLN A 156 19.51 -5.72 2.59
N ALA A 157 18.38 -5.61 3.30
CA ALA A 157 18.18 -6.29 4.58
C ALA A 157 17.72 -7.75 4.42
N PHE A 158 17.46 -8.20 3.19
CA PHE A 158 17.02 -9.55 2.83
C PHE A 158 17.95 -10.14 1.76
#